data_AF-A0A356D8S1-F1
#
_entry.id   AF-A0A356D8S1-F1
#
_cell.length_a   1.000
_cell.length_b   1.000
_cell.length_c   1.000
_cell.angle_alpha   90.00
_cell.angle_beta   90.00
_cell.angle_gamma   90.00
#
_symmetry.space_group_name_H-M   'P 1'
#
loop_
_entity.id
_entity.type
_entity.pdbx_description
1 polymer ?
#
loop_
_entity_poly.entity_id
_entity_poly.type
_entity_poly.pdbx_seq_one_letter_code
_entity_poly.pdbx_strand_id
1 'polypeptide(L)'
;MTNIQLLLLATNNIKQNINLSHSQESYVYQYYHANIASKYSSVKSFLENFIQQTAHTLESNPELSQQRLKIYNEIENYLNAAEARFLKRQSLLQNTNK
;
A
#
# COMPACT_ATOMS: atom_id res chain seq x y z
N MET A 1 -4.31 -3.19 -9.81
CA MET A 1 -4.42 -3.59 -8.39
C MET A 1 -5.60 -2.86 -7.78
N THR A 2 -6.45 -3.52 -6.99
CA THR A 2 -7.56 -2.95 -6.20
C THR A 2 -7.23 -2.96 -4.70
N ASN A 3 -8.09 -2.36 -3.85
CA ASN A 3 -7.92 -2.43 -2.39
C ASN A 3 -7.84 -3.88 -1.87
N ILE A 4 -8.72 -4.75 -2.36
CA ILE A 4 -8.70 -6.17 -1.99
C ILE A 4 -7.42 -6.87 -2.48
N GLN A 5 -6.92 -6.54 -3.67
CA GLN A 5 -5.67 -7.13 -4.17
C GLN A 5 -4.45 -6.66 -3.37
N LEU A 6 -4.43 -5.40 -2.91
CA LEU A 6 -3.39 -4.89 -2.01
C LEU A 6 -3.47 -5.57 -0.63
N LEU A 7 -4.69 -5.79 -0.12
CA LEU A 7 -4.91 -6.55 1.11
C LEU A 7 -4.38 -7.98 0.99
N LEU A 8 -4.76 -8.68 -0.08
CA LEU A 8 -4.34 -10.06 -0.35
C LEU A 8 -2.82 -10.18 -0.51
N LEU A 9 -2.18 -9.20 -1.15
CA LEU A 9 -0.73 -9.13 -1.27
C LEU A 9 -0.07 -9.10 0.11
N ALA A 10 -0.50 -8.20 0.99
CA ALA A 10 0.05 -8.08 2.35
C ALA A 10 -0.19 -9.35 3.17
N THR A 11 -1.40 -9.92 3.14
CA THR A 11 -1.70 -11.16 3.88
C THR A 11 -0.84 -12.33 3.40
N ASN A 12 -0.63 -12.46 2.09
CA ASN A 12 0.18 -13.53 1.52
C ASN A 12 1.66 -13.37 1.87
N ASN A 13 2.19 -12.15 1.78
CA ASN A 13 3.58 -11.87 2.10
C ASN A 13 3.87 -12.09 3.60
N ILE A 14 2.96 -11.69 4.49
CA ILE A 14 3.06 -11.97 5.92
C ILE A 14 3.06 -13.48 6.18
N LYS A 15 2.14 -14.22 5.56
CA LYS A 15 2.03 -15.68 5.72
C LYS A 15 3.28 -16.41 5.24
N GLN A 16 3.88 -15.94 4.15
CA GLN A 16 5.11 -16.52 3.59
C GLN A 16 6.38 -15.96 4.23
N ASN A 17 6.25 -14.95 5.11
CA ASN A 17 7.36 -14.23 5.72
C ASN A 17 8.37 -13.68 4.70
N ILE A 18 7.86 -13.02 3.66
CA ILE A 18 8.64 -12.44 2.58
C ILE A 18 8.40 -10.94 2.44
N ASN A 19 9.41 -10.22 1.97
CA ASN A 19 9.29 -8.83 1.55
C ASN A 19 8.67 -8.74 0.14
N LEU A 20 8.29 -7.54 -0.28
CA LEU A 20 7.88 -7.30 -1.66
C LEU A 20 9.00 -7.70 -2.63
N SER A 21 8.65 -8.51 -3.62
CA SER A 21 9.50 -8.70 -4.79
C SER A 21 9.47 -7.45 -5.69
N HIS A 22 10.46 -7.32 -6.57
CA HIS A 22 10.54 -6.16 -7.46
C HIS A 22 9.30 -5.94 -8.35
N SER A 23 8.65 -7.03 -8.76
CA SER A 23 7.39 -6.95 -9.51
C SER A 23 6.24 -6.48 -8.63
N GLN A 24 6.15 -6.96 -7.39
CA GLN A 24 5.16 -6.51 -6.41
C GLN A 24 5.35 -5.03 -6.06
N GLU A 25 6.58 -4.58 -5.83
CA GLU A 25 6.91 -3.16 -5.63
C GLU A 25 6.42 -2.29 -6.80
N SER A 26 6.60 -2.78 -8.04
CA SER A 26 6.16 -2.07 -9.24
C SER A 26 4.63 -1.97 -9.31
N TYR A 27 3.91 -3.04 -8.93
CA TYR A 27 2.45 -2.99 -8.84
C TYR A 27 1.94 -2.06 -7.74
N VAL A 28 2.57 -2.08 -6.56
CA VAL A 28 2.27 -1.15 -5.46
C VAL A 28 2.51 0.29 -5.90
N TYR A 29 3.62 0.57 -6.60
CA TYR A 29 3.90 1.91 -7.11
C TYR A 29 2.85 2.39 -8.12
N GLN A 30 2.46 1.54 -9.08
CA GLN A 30 1.39 1.88 -10.03
C GLN A 30 0.05 2.13 -9.33
N TYR A 31 -0.25 1.31 -8.32
CA TYR A 31 -1.44 1.48 -7.50
C TYR A 31 -1.46 2.80 -6.74
N TYR A 32 -0.37 3.13 -6.06
CA TYR A 32 -0.18 4.38 -5.35
C TYR A 32 -0.38 5.57 -6.29
N HIS A 33 0.27 5.55 -7.46
CA HIS A 33 0.17 6.61 -8.45
C HIS A 33 -1.27 6.83 -8.94
N ALA A 34 -1.99 5.75 -9.26
CA ALA A 34 -3.33 5.84 -9.84
C ALA A 34 -4.44 6.16 -8.81
N ASN A 35 -4.26 5.77 -7.55
CA ASN A 35 -5.34 5.79 -6.55
C ASN A 35 -5.09 6.70 -5.36
N ILE A 36 -3.83 7.08 -5.10
CA ILE A 36 -3.46 7.78 -3.87
C ILE A 36 -2.88 9.17 -4.18
N ALA A 37 -1.84 9.24 -5.01
CA ALA A 37 -0.99 10.42 -5.16
C ALA A 37 -1.73 11.75 -5.46
N SER A 38 -2.86 11.71 -6.17
CA SER A 38 -3.66 12.91 -6.52
C SER A 38 -4.97 13.04 -5.76
N LYS A 39 -5.36 12.01 -4.99
CA LYS A 39 -6.69 11.92 -4.34
C LYS A 39 -6.62 12.07 -2.82
N TYR A 40 -5.45 11.85 -2.24
CA TYR A 40 -5.23 11.85 -0.80
C TYR A 40 -4.04 12.75 -0.47
N SER A 41 -4.11 13.43 0.68
CA SER A 41 -3.04 14.31 1.15
C SER A 41 -1.86 13.55 1.75
N SER A 42 -2.07 12.29 2.15
CA SER A 42 -1.04 11.39 2.69
C SER A 42 -1.47 9.92 2.63
N VAL A 43 -0.50 9.00 2.71
CA VAL A 43 -0.75 7.57 2.89
C VAL A 43 -1.67 7.29 4.09
N LYS A 44 -1.47 8.00 5.20
CA LYS A 44 -2.30 7.85 6.40
C LYS A 44 -3.77 8.18 6.16
N SER A 45 -4.06 9.28 5.47
CA SER A 45 -5.43 9.66 5.11
C SER A 45 -6.11 8.63 4.19
N PHE A 46 -5.34 8.00 3.30
CA PHE A 46 -5.82 6.89 2.50
C PHE A 46 -6.11 5.65 3.36
N LEU A 47 -5.22 5.31 4.30
CA LEU A 47 -5.36 4.13 5.14
C LEU A 47 -6.62 4.16 5.99
N GLU A 48 -7.03 5.33 6.51
CA GLU A 48 -8.29 5.47 7.24
C GLU A 48 -9.49 5.01 6.41
N ASN A 49 -9.55 5.41 5.13
CA ASN A 49 -10.60 4.97 4.21
C ASN A 49 -10.42 3.49 3.83
N PHE A 50 -9.20 3.06 3.55
CA PHE A 50 -8.88 1.68 3.21
C PHE A 50 -9.34 0.70 4.29
N ILE A 51 -9.09 1.02 5.57
CA ILE A 51 -9.49 0.22 6.72
C ILE A 51 -11.02 0.09 6.76
N GLN A 52 -11.77 1.19 6.59
CA GLN A 52 -13.24 1.14 6.56
C GLN A 52 -13.77 0.20 5.47
N GLN A 53 -13.13 0.18 4.30
CA GLN A 53 -13.55 -0.68 3.19
C GLN A 53 -13.17 -2.15 3.35
N THR A 54 -12.13 -2.44 4.13
CA THR A 54 -11.53 -3.79 4.20
C THR A 54 -11.71 -4.49 5.54
N ALA A 55 -12.12 -3.76 6.60
CA ALA A 55 -12.29 -4.29 7.95
C ALA A 55 -13.16 -5.56 7.98
N HIS A 56 -14.31 -5.54 7.31
CA HIS A 56 -15.21 -6.70 7.27
C HIS A 56 -14.56 -7.96 6.66
N THR A 57 -13.65 -7.78 5.69
CA THR A 57 -12.91 -8.89 5.07
C THR A 57 -11.94 -9.53 6.05
N LEU A 58 -11.29 -8.73 6.91
CA LEU A 58 -10.39 -9.24 7.93
C LEU A 58 -11.15 -9.81 9.13
N GLU A 59 -12.24 -9.18 9.54
CA GLU A 59 -13.02 -9.59 10.72
C GLU A 59 -13.76 -10.91 10.52
N SER A 60 -14.17 -11.21 9.28
CA SER A 60 -14.83 -12.48 8.93
C SER A 60 -13.89 -13.70 8.98
N ASN A 61 -12.58 -13.50 9.06
CA ASN A 61 -11.59 -14.56 9.19
C ASN A 61 -10.81 -14.41 10.51
N PRO A 62 -10.95 -15.34 11.48
CA PRO A 62 -10.30 -15.23 12.79
C PRO A 62 -8.78 -15.07 12.74
N GLU A 63 -8.10 -15.77 11.83
CA GLU A 63 -6.63 -15.70 11.68
C GLU A 63 -6.20 -14.32 11.17
N LEU A 64 -6.92 -13.80 10.17
CA LEU A 64 -6.65 -12.47 9.62
C LEU A 64 -7.02 -11.35 10.60
N SER A 65 -8.10 -11.52 11.35
CA SER A 65 -8.55 -10.57 12.37
C SER A 65 -7.51 -10.38 13.47
N GLN A 66 -6.88 -11.47 13.93
CA GLN A 66 -5.77 -11.42 14.91
C GLN A 66 -4.56 -10.67 14.36
N GLN A 67 -4.30 -10.76 13.05
CA GLN A 67 -3.16 -10.12 12.40
C GLN A 67 -3.48 -8.76 11.78
N ARG A 68 -4.71 -8.23 11.94
CA ARG A 68 -5.18 -7.03 11.22
C ARG A 68 -4.24 -5.83 11.33
N LEU A 69 -3.70 -5.58 12.53
CA LEU A 69 -2.80 -4.45 12.76
C LEU A 69 -1.48 -4.64 12.01
N LYS A 70 -0.94 -5.86 12.03
CA LYS A 70 0.26 -6.22 11.28
C LYS A 70 0.02 -6.08 9.78
N ILE A 71 -1.13 -6.52 9.28
CA ILE A 71 -1.52 -6.40 7.86
C ILE A 71 -1.59 -4.92 7.44
N TYR A 72 -2.27 -4.07 8.20
CA TYR A 72 -2.37 -2.65 7.86
C TYR A 72 -1.03 -1.90 7.96
N ASN A 73 -0.20 -2.21 8.96
CA ASN A 73 1.15 -1.65 9.05
C ASN A 73 2.01 -2.06 7.85
N GLU A 74 1.88 -3.31 7.39
CA GLU A 74 2.63 -3.78 6.23
C GLU A 74 2.18 -3.07 4.94
N ILE A 75 0.87 -2.84 4.78
CA ILE A 75 0.33 -2.04 3.67
C ILE A 75 0.83 -0.61 3.74
N GLU A 76 0.85 0.00 4.94
CA GLU A 76 1.41 1.33 5.14
C GLU A 76 2.88 1.41 4.70
N ASN A 77 3.70 0.41 5.09
CA ASN A 77 5.09 0.33 4.67
C ASN A 77 5.23 0.27 3.13
N TYR A 78 4.40 -0.54 2.48
CA TYR A 78 4.40 -0.67 1.02
C TYR A 78 4.07 0.67 0.34
N LEU A 79 3.06 1.37 0.85
CA LEU A 79 2.62 2.65 0.30
C LEU A 79 3.62 3.78 0.58
N ASN A 80 4.24 3.81 1.75
CA ASN A 80 5.29 4.78 2.08
C ASN A 80 6.53 4.60 1.17
N ALA A 81 6.92 3.36 0.88
CA ALA A 81 7.99 3.10 -0.09
C ALA A 81 7.62 3.59 -1.50
N ALA A 82 6.37 3.40 -1.92
CA ALA A 82 5.87 3.92 -3.19
C ALA A 82 5.81 5.45 -3.24
N GLU A 83 5.37 6.09 -2.15
CA GLU A 83 5.35 7.56 -1.99
C GLU A 83 6.76 8.14 -2.09
N ALA A 84 7.73 7.58 -1.35
CA ALA A 84 9.12 8.02 -1.41
C ALA A 84 9.69 7.93 -2.84
N ARG A 85 9.40 6.83 -3.55
CA ARG A 85 9.77 6.66 -4.97
C ARG A 85 9.09 7.69 -5.87
N PHE A 86 7.82 8.03 -5.62
CA PHE A 86 7.06 9.01 -6.37
C PHE A 86 7.63 10.42 -6.20
N LEU A 87 7.87 10.85 -4.96
CA LEU A 87 8.46 12.16 -4.64
C LEU A 87 9.87 12.31 -5.23
N LYS A 88 10.71 11.27 -5.12
CA LYS A 88 12.04 11.25 -5.74
C LYS A 88 11.97 11.43 -7.26
N ARG A 89 10.98 10.83 -7.93
CA ARG A 89 10.81 10.99 -9.38
C ARG A 89 10.33 12.39 -9.75
N GLN A 90 9.42 12.98 -8.99
CA GLN A 90 8.99 14.37 -9.21
C GLN A 90 10.15 15.36 -9.09
N SER A 91 10.97 15.24 -8.04
CA SER A 91 12.09 16.16 -7.83
C SER A 91 13.12 16.08 -8.95
N LEU A 92 13.40 14.87 -9.46
CA LEU A 92 14.26 14.67 -10.62
C LEU A 92 13.68 15.36 -11.86
N LEU A 93 12.40 15.16 -12.17
CA LEU A 93 11.75 15.78 -13.32
C LEU A 93 11.72 17.32 -13.24
N GLN A 94 11.55 17.89 -12.04
CA GLN A 94 11.62 19.33 -11.84
C GLN A 94 13.04 19.88 -12.02
N ASN A 95 14.05 19.11 -11.62
CA ASN A 95 15.46 19.50 -11.78
C ASN A 95 16.01 19.29 -13.20
N THR A 96 15.39 18.43 -14.01
CA THR A 96 15.82 18.19 -15.41
C THR A 96 15.21 19.22 -16.40
N ASN A 97 14.26 20.04 -15.95
CA ASN A 97 13.60 21.09 -16.74
C ASN A 97 14.07 22.52 -16.37
N LYS A 98 15.21 22.65 -15.68
CA LYS A 98 15.90 23.91 -15.38
C LYS A 98 17.22 23.95 -16.14
#